data_AF-A0A2N5XFY3-F1
#
_entry.id   AF-A0A2N5XFY3-F1
#
_cell.length_a   1.000
_cell.length_b   1.000
_cell.length_c   1.000
_cell.angle_alpha   90.00
_cell.angle_beta   90.00
_cell.angle_gamma   90.00
#
_symmetry.space_group_name_H-M   'P 1'
#
loop_
_entity.id
_entity.type
_entity.pdbx_description
1 polymer ?
#
loop_
_entity_poly.entity_id
_entity_poly.type
_entity_poly.pdbx_seq_one_letter_code
_entity_poly.pdbx_strand_id
1 'polypeptide(L)'
;KYSDFPDFLDKVEAVVCNKRTIESMIKAGGFDGLGHTRKGLSERYGPMVDDAVRVKHREAEGQFDLFGGPDHLGGEGPGGAPAPGADVRFSGTEWHRAYLLAQEREMLGLYVSDHPLSGIGHVLAEKAGTEISQLTGGEHPDGTVVTVGGVVSGVRRRTTRQGRAWATATVEDLSGSVECVFLPAVHRLVSARLAEDAVVLVRGRLDRREGAPRLVVTELTVPDLTVPDPAAADPGVADPGVADPGVADPAAADPGAPVTITIPSPEVTPPLVARLGDVLGRHRGNTEVRVRLEGERSTTVLRLDRYRVSADPSLFGDLEALLGPSRVRAG
;
A
#
# COMPACT_ATOMS: atom_id res chain seq x y z
N LYS A 1 -21.79 -9.14 -20.82
CA LYS A 1 -20.48 -9.38 -20.16
C LYS A 1 -19.43 -8.72 -21.03
N TYR A 2 -18.50 -7.98 -20.45
CA TYR A 2 -17.44 -7.28 -21.18
C TYR A 2 -16.19 -8.15 -21.16
N SER A 3 -15.44 -8.18 -22.27
CA SER A 3 -14.18 -8.95 -22.35
C SER A 3 -13.00 -8.18 -21.76
N ASP A 4 -12.91 -6.90 -22.09
CA ASP A 4 -11.84 -5.99 -21.67
C ASP A 4 -12.38 -4.54 -21.60
N PHE A 5 -11.53 -3.60 -21.19
CA PHE A 5 -11.93 -2.19 -21.07
C PHE A 5 -12.27 -1.52 -22.42
N PRO A 6 -11.54 -1.74 -23.53
CA PRO A 6 -11.97 -1.32 -24.86
C PRO A 6 -13.37 -1.83 -25.25
N ASP A 7 -13.66 -3.11 -25.04
CA ASP A 7 -14.96 -3.73 -25.33
C ASP A 7 -16.10 -3.11 -24.49
N PHE A 8 -15.79 -2.71 -23.25
CA PHE A 8 -16.73 -1.94 -22.43
C PHE A 8 -17.04 -0.57 -23.06
N LEU A 9 -16.02 0.21 -23.45
CA LEU A 9 -16.22 1.53 -24.06
C LEU A 9 -16.97 1.46 -25.40
N ASP A 10 -16.76 0.39 -26.16
CA ASP A 10 -17.45 0.16 -27.43
C ASP A 10 -18.94 -0.13 -27.23
N LYS A 11 -19.30 -0.95 -26.22
CA LYS A 11 -20.68 -1.40 -26.00
C LYS A 11 -21.56 -0.41 -25.22
N VAL A 12 -20.98 0.43 -24.36
CA VAL A 12 -21.79 1.33 -23.51
C VAL A 12 -22.29 2.57 -24.26
N GLU A 13 -23.40 3.15 -23.82
CA GLU A 13 -23.93 4.38 -24.39
C GLU A 13 -23.00 5.59 -24.12
N ALA A 14 -23.06 6.61 -24.98
CA ALA A 14 -22.24 7.81 -24.86
C ALA A 14 -22.44 8.54 -23.51
N VAL A 15 -23.65 8.47 -22.93
CA VAL A 15 -23.96 9.06 -21.62
C VAL A 15 -23.14 8.44 -20.48
N VAL A 16 -22.73 7.17 -20.63
CA VAL A 16 -21.91 6.44 -19.65
C VAL A 16 -20.42 6.76 -19.82
N CYS A 17 -20.01 7.19 -21.02
CA CYS A 17 -18.63 7.56 -21.36
C CYS A 17 -18.22 8.94 -20.82
N ASN A 18 -18.53 9.22 -19.55
CA ASN A 18 -18.07 10.41 -18.86
C ASN A 18 -16.75 10.11 -18.14
N LYS A 19 -15.69 10.87 -18.45
CA LYS A 19 -14.36 10.72 -17.84
C LYS A 19 -14.40 10.59 -16.32
N ARG A 20 -15.17 11.44 -15.64
CA ARG A 20 -15.28 11.40 -14.17
C ARG A 20 -15.92 10.10 -13.69
N THR A 21 -16.97 9.64 -14.37
CA THR A 21 -17.65 8.39 -14.03
C THR A 21 -16.75 7.19 -14.27
N ILE A 22 -16.05 7.15 -15.42
CA ILE A 22 -15.08 6.09 -15.74
C ILE A 22 -13.95 6.07 -14.71
N GLU A 23 -13.39 7.22 -14.36
CA GLU A 23 -12.33 7.34 -13.35
C GLU A 23 -12.78 6.80 -11.99
N SER A 24 -13.99 7.16 -11.54
CA SER A 24 -14.56 6.63 -10.30
C SER A 24 -14.78 5.12 -10.36
N MET A 25 -15.22 4.56 -11.50
CA MET A 25 -15.38 3.11 -11.67
C MET A 25 -14.03 2.37 -11.67
N ILE A 26 -12.98 2.95 -12.27
CA ILE A 26 -11.62 2.39 -12.21
C ILE A 26 -11.14 2.37 -10.76
N LYS A 27 -11.20 3.51 -10.06
CA LYS A 27 -10.73 3.64 -8.68
C LYS A 27 -11.50 2.75 -7.70
N ALA A 28 -12.80 2.57 -7.92
CA ALA A 28 -13.66 1.67 -7.15
C ALA A 28 -13.46 0.17 -7.46
N GLY A 29 -12.70 -0.19 -8.50
CA GLY A 29 -12.45 -1.58 -8.88
C GLY A 29 -13.50 -2.23 -9.78
N GLY A 30 -14.34 -1.43 -10.45
CA GLY A 30 -15.36 -1.94 -11.37
C GLY A 30 -14.81 -2.72 -12.57
N PHE A 31 -13.52 -2.59 -12.86
CA PHE A 31 -12.85 -3.23 -14.00
C PHE A 31 -11.81 -4.29 -13.60
N ASP A 32 -11.65 -4.61 -12.31
CA ASP A 32 -10.65 -5.58 -11.83
C ASP A 32 -10.84 -6.98 -12.45
N GLY A 33 -12.10 -7.35 -12.75
CA GLY A 33 -12.45 -8.60 -13.42
C GLY A 33 -12.15 -8.64 -14.92
N LEU A 34 -11.70 -7.54 -15.52
CA LEU A 34 -11.33 -7.44 -16.94
C LEU A 34 -9.85 -7.68 -17.20
N GLY A 35 -9.07 -8.01 -16.16
CA GLY A 35 -7.64 -8.34 -16.30
C GLY A 35 -6.73 -7.14 -16.54
N HIS A 36 -7.19 -5.94 -16.18
CA HIS A 36 -6.38 -4.73 -16.24
C HIS A 36 -6.06 -4.23 -14.84
N THR A 37 -4.86 -3.67 -14.65
CA THR A 37 -4.49 -2.99 -13.41
C THR A 37 -5.22 -1.65 -13.31
N ARG A 38 -5.61 -1.25 -12.09
CA ARG A 38 -6.25 0.06 -11.86
C ARG A 38 -5.30 1.19 -12.23
N LYS A 39 -4.01 1.05 -11.92
CA LYS A 39 -2.95 1.98 -12.37
C LYS A 39 -2.88 2.09 -13.89
N GLY A 40 -2.77 0.95 -14.59
CA GLY A 40 -2.65 0.94 -16.04
C GLY A 40 -3.86 1.56 -16.74
N LEU A 41 -5.07 1.31 -16.23
CA LEU A 41 -6.29 1.97 -16.72
C LEU A 41 -6.26 3.47 -16.43
N SER A 42 -5.88 3.89 -15.22
CA SER A 42 -5.88 5.30 -14.81
C SER A 42 -4.91 6.17 -15.62
N GLU A 43 -3.83 5.58 -16.12
CA GLU A 43 -2.86 6.27 -16.99
C GLU A 43 -3.39 6.49 -18.42
N ARG A 44 -4.35 5.68 -18.89
CA ARG A 44 -4.72 5.59 -20.30
C ARG A 44 -6.20 5.84 -20.60
N TYR A 45 -7.08 5.81 -19.60
CA TYR A 45 -8.54 5.90 -19.81
C TYR A 45 -8.96 7.22 -20.48
N GLY A 46 -8.30 8.34 -20.17
CA GLY A 46 -8.71 9.68 -20.61
C GLY A 46 -8.83 9.79 -22.14
N PRO A 47 -7.73 9.57 -22.90
CA PRO A 47 -7.77 9.56 -24.35
C PRO A 47 -8.73 8.51 -24.94
N MET A 48 -8.83 7.33 -24.33
CA MET A 48 -9.72 6.26 -24.82
C MET A 48 -11.19 6.65 -24.72
N VAL A 49 -11.59 7.32 -23.64
CA VAL A 49 -12.95 7.85 -23.47
C VAL A 49 -13.23 8.95 -24.51
N ASP A 50 -12.27 9.82 -24.80
CA ASP A 50 -12.43 10.86 -25.83
C ASP A 50 -12.68 10.25 -27.22
N ASP A 51 -11.91 9.23 -27.59
CA ASP A 51 -12.08 8.54 -28.86
C ASP A 51 -13.41 7.78 -28.94
N ALA A 52 -13.81 7.09 -27.87
CA ALA A 52 -15.09 6.39 -27.82
C ALA A 52 -16.28 7.34 -27.97
N VAL A 53 -16.26 8.49 -27.28
CA VAL A 53 -17.30 9.52 -27.40
C VAL A 53 -17.33 10.09 -28.83
N ARG A 54 -16.16 10.35 -29.43
CA ARG A 54 -16.07 10.87 -30.81
C ARG A 54 -16.59 9.89 -31.85
N VAL A 55 -16.37 8.58 -31.68
CA VAL A 55 -16.94 7.55 -32.57
C VAL A 55 -18.45 7.53 -32.42
N LYS A 56 -18.97 7.44 -31.19
CA LYS A 56 -20.42 7.36 -30.91
C LYS A 56 -21.19 8.59 -31.37
N HIS A 57 -20.60 9.78 -31.27
CA HIS A 57 -21.22 11.01 -31.75
C HIS A 57 -21.38 11.00 -33.29
N ARG A 58 -20.33 10.58 -34.01
CA ARG A 58 -20.38 10.44 -35.48
C ARG A 58 -21.41 9.41 -35.94
N GLU A 59 -21.52 8.29 -35.22
CA GLU A 59 -22.56 7.28 -35.48
C GLU A 59 -23.97 7.83 -35.25
N ALA A 60 -24.18 8.57 -34.16
CA ALA A 60 -25.46 9.21 -33.87
C ALA A 60 -25.85 10.30 -34.89
N GLU A 61 -24.86 10.99 -35.45
CA GLU A 61 -25.03 11.97 -36.53
C GLU A 61 -25.23 11.34 -37.92
N GLY A 62 -25.21 10.00 -38.01
CA GLY A 62 -25.36 9.26 -39.26
C GLY A 62 -24.14 9.34 -40.19
N GLN A 63 -23.02 9.85 -39.68
CA GLN A 63 -21.75 9.94 -40.39
C GLN A 63 -21.00 8.61 -40.24
N PHE A 64 -21.56 7.55 -40.85
CA PHE A 64 -20.84 6.30 -41.03
C PHE A 64 -19.69 6.54 -42.02
N ASP A 65 -18.48 6.09 -41.66
CA ASP A 65 -17.36 6.09 -42.59
C ASP A 65 -17.65 5.10 -43.73
N LEU A 66 -18.20 5.62 -44.82
CA LEU A 66 -18.53 4.85 -46.02
C LEU A 66 -17.28 4.34 -46.78
N PHE A 67 -16.07 4.69 -46.32
CA PHE A 67 -14.80 4.22 -46.87
C PHE A 67 -14.11 3.15 -46.01
N GLY A 68 -14.70 2.74 -44.89
CA GLY A 68 -14.35 1.50 -44.17
C GLY A 68 -15.05 0.26 -44.75
N GLY A 69 -15.42 0.29 -46.03
CA GLY A 69 -16.17 -0.76 -46.72
C GLY A 69 -15.33 -2.02 -46.96
N PRO A 70 -15.93 -3.22 -46.89
CA PRO A 70 -15.27 -4.50 -47.08
C PRO A 70 -14.99 -4.73 -48.57
N ASP A 71 -13.91 -4.14 -49.09
CA ASP A 71 -13.43 -4.44 -50.44
C ASP A 71 -11.91 -4.59 -50.51
N HIS A 72 -11.36 -5.33 -49.53
CA HIS A 72 -10.18 -6.15 -49.80
C HIS A 72 -10.66 -7.54 -50.22
N LEU A 73 -10.90 -7.68 -51.53
CA LEU A 73 -11.01 -8.96 -52.21
C LEU A 73 -9.81 -9.85 -51.87
N GLY A 74 -10.06 -10.93 -51.13
CA GLY A 74 -9.18 -12.09 -51.04
C GLY A 74 -8.40 -12.23 -49.73
N GLY A 75 -9.03 -12.83 -48.71
CA GLY A 75 -8.33 -13.32 -47.52
C GLY A 75 -9.29 -13.70 -46.41
N GLU A 76 -9.36 -14.99 -46.09
CA GLU A 76 -10.15 -15.55 -44.99
C GLU A 76 -9.73 -14.97 -43.62
N GLY A 77 -10.69 -14.52 -42.83
CA GLY A 77 -10.50 -14.22 -41.40
C GLY A 77 -11.63 -13.36 -40.81
N PRO A 78 -12.18 -13.68 -39.63
CA PRO A 78 -13.22 -12.86 -39.00
C PRO A 78 -12.56 -11.66 -38.32
N GLY A 79 -12.43 -10.55 -39.02
CA GLY A 79 -11.84 -9.31 -38.51
C GLY A 79 -12.81 -8.14 -38.63
N GLY A 80 -13.62 -7.92 -37.60
CA GLY A 80 -14.30 -6.64 -37.41
C GLY A 80 -13.26 -5.52 -37.21
N ALA A 81 -13.60 -4.30 -37.58
CA ALA A 81 -12.74 -3.13 -37.39
C ALA A 81 -12.14 -3.11 -35.97
N PRO A 82 -10.84 -2.79 -35.80
CA PRO A 82 -10.21 -2.80 -34.49
C PRO A 82 -10.98 -1.86 -33.56
N ALA A 83 -11.43 -2.40 -32.43
CA ALA A 83 -12.09 -1.61 -31.39
C ALA A 83 -11.21 -0.40 -31.02
N PRO A 84 -11.80 0.76 -30.66
CA PRO A 84 -11.03 1.89 -30.17
C PRO A 84 -10.09 1.47 -29.03
N GLY A 85 -8.79 1.48 -29.29
CA GLY A 85 -7.78 1.05 -28.31
C GLY A 85 -7.38 -0.44 -28.36
N ALA A 86 -7.66 -1.18 -29.44
CA ALA A 86 -7.19 -2.56 -29.62
C ALA A 86 -5.67 -2.75 -29.49
N ASP A 87 -4.87 -1.70 -29.78
CA ASP A 87 -3.41 -1.71 -29.63
C ASP A 87 -2.92 -1.14 -28.28
N VAL A 88 -3.85 -0.77 -27.38
CA VAL A 88 -3.52 -0.15 -26.10
C VAL A 88 -3.03 -1.21 -25.11
N ARG A 89 -1.71 -1.24 -24.93
CA ARG A 89 -1.09 -2.00 -23.84
C ARG A 89 -1.20 -1.25 -22.53
N PHE A 90 -1.95 -1.79 -21.57
CA PHE A 90 -1.97 -1.31 -20.19
C PHE A 90 -0.70 -1.77 -19.46
N SER A 91 -0.20 -0.94 -18.56
CA SER A 91 0.90 -1.33 -17.68
C SER A 91 0.48 -2.51 -16.80
N GLY A 92 1.33 -3.52 -16.67
CA GLY A 92 1.14 -4.61 -15.70
C GLY A 92 1.48 -4.19 -14.27
N THR A 93 2.05 -2.99 -14.08
CA THR A 93 2.38 -2.46 -12.76
C THR A 93 1.11 -1.97 -12.07
N GLU A 94 0.88 -2.43 -10.84
CA GLU A 94 -0.23 -1.97 -10.01
C GLU A 94 0.24 -0.95 -8.96
N TRP A 95 -0.69 -0.16 -8.41
CA TRP A 95 -0.42 0.68 -7.25
C TRP A 95 -0.12 -0.15 -6.00
N HIS A 96 0.62 0.47 -5.08
CA HIS A 96 0.81 -0.12 -3.75
C HIS A 96 -0.54 -0.27 -3.04
N ARG A 97 -0.72 -1.36 -2.29
CA ARG A 97 -1.99 -1.75 -1.68
C ARG A 97 -2.65 -0.64 -0.84
N ALA A 98 -1.85 0.10 -0.07
CA ALA A 98 -2.34 1.23 0.73
C ALA A 98 -3.04 2.30 -0.12
N TYR A 99 -2.52 2.56 -1.33
CA TYR A 99 -3.13 3.52 -2.25
C TYR A 99 -4.42 2.95 -2.88
N LEU A 100 -4.43 1.66 -3.26
CA LEU A 100 -5.64 1.00 -3.76
C LEU A 100 -6.80 1.09 -2.77
N LEU A 101 -6.54 0.75 -1.50
CA LEU A 101 -7.53 0.80 -0.43
C LEU A 101 -8.02 2.23 -0.17
N ALA A 102 -7.12 3.22 -0.22
CA ALA A 102 -7.48 4.61 -0.07
C ALA A 102 -8.41 5.09 -1.21
N GLN A 103 -8.13 4.72 -2.45
CA GLN A 103 -8.97 5.06 -3.61
C GLN A 103 -10.33 4.35 -3.55
N GLU A 104 -10.36 3.10 -3.10
CA GLU A 104 -11.59 2.36 -2.91
C GLU A 104 -12.49 3.01 -1.85
N ARG A 105 -11.92 3.37 -0.69
CA ARG A 105 -12.65 4.11 0.34
C ARG A 105 -13.14 5.47 -0.18
N GLU A 106 -12.30 6.20 -0.90
CA GLU A 106 -12.67 7.51 -1.44
C GLU A 106 -13.89 7.40 -2.37
N MET A 107 -13.96 6.35 -3.20
CA MET A 107 -15.05 6.16 -4.16
C MET A 107 -16.29 5.46 -3.58
N LEU A 108 -16.11 4.50 -2.67
CA LEU A 108 -17.19 3.66 -2.14
C LEU A 108 -17.63 4.05 -0.71
N GLY A 109 -16.84 4.86 -0.01
CA GLY A 109 -17.07 5.25 1.38
C GLY A 109 -16.73 4.17 2.40
N LEU A 110 -16.33 2.98 1.96
CA LEU A 110 -15.99 1.83 2.79
C LEU A 110 -14.95 0.95 2.10
N TYR A 111 -14.24 0.12 2.87
CA TYR A 111 -13.30 -0.86 2.36
C TYR A 111 -14.05 -2.16 2.01
N VAL A 112 -14.09 -2.54 0.73
CA VAL A 112 -14.77 -3.74 0.19
C VAL A 112 -13.78 -4.89 -0.01
N SER A 113 -12.63 -4.62 -0.61
CA SER A 113 -11.65 -5.62 -1.04
C SER A 113 -10.81 -6.10 0.13
N ASP A 114 -10.42 -5.19 1.03
CA ASP A 114 -9.64 -5.55 2.22
C ASP A 114 -9.64 -4.49 3.32
N HIS A 115 -9.59 -4.94 4.58
CA HIS A 115 -9.48 -4.03 5.72
C HIS A 115 -8.04 -3.50 5.84
N PRO A 116 -7.81 -2.23 6.26
CA PRO A 116 -6.45 -1.72 6.49
C PRO A 116 -5.65 -2.48 7.58
N LEU A 117 -6.31 -3.39 8.30
CA LEU A 117 -5.69 -4.25 9.31
C LEU A 117 -5.32 -5.64 8.76
N SER A 118 -5.75 -5.97 7.55
CA SER A 118 -5.47 -7.24 6.91
C SER A 118 -3.97 -7.33 6.57
N GLY A 119 -3.28 -8.25 7.25
CA GLY A 119 -1.82 -8.42 7.19
C GLY A 119 -1.09 -8.03 8.48
N ILE A 120 -1.66 -7.12 9.29
CA ILE A 120 -1.09 -6.70 10.58
C ILE A 120 -1.87 -7.25 11.79
N GLY A 121 -2.89 -8.08 11.55
CA GLY A 121 -3.70 -8.71 12.60
C GLY A 121 -2.89 -9.46 13.65
N HIS A 122 -1.76 -10.07 13.29
CA HIS A 122 -0.88 -10.76 14.25
C HIS A 122 -0.14 -9.79 15.18
N VAL A 123 0.36 -8.67 14.66
CA VAL A 123 1.03 -7.61 15.46
C VAL A 123 0.02 -6.89 16.34
N LEU A 124 -1.19 -6.69 15.83
CA LEU A 124 -2.29 -6.17 16.64
C LEU A 124 -2.69 -7.18 17.71
N ALA A 125 -2.90 -8.45 17.39
CA ALA A 125 -3.31 -9.48 18.37
C ALA A 125 -2.26 -9.73 19.47
N GLU A 126 -0.96 -9.54 19.18
CA GLU A 126 0.08 -9.63 20.19
C GLU A 126 0.01 -8.48 21.22
N LYS A 127 -0.45 -7.29 20.79
CA LYS A 127 -0.45 -6.07 21.62
C LYS A 127 -1.84 -5.65 22.12
N ALA A 128 -2.88 -6.00 21.40
CA ALA A 128 -4.29 -5.83 21.75
C ALA A 128 -4.72 -7.09 22.50
N GLY A 129 -4.96 -6.95 23.80
CA GLY A 129 -5.36 -8.07 24.65
C GLY A 129 -6.83 -8.47 24.51
N THR A 130 -7.62 -7.76 23.69
CA THR A 130 -9.08 -7.94 23.59
C THR A 130 -9.58 -7.54 22.20
N GLU A 131 -10.45 -8.36 21.61
CA GLU A 131 -11.17 -8.02 20.37
C GLU A 131 -12.36 -7.11 20.66
N ILE A 132 -12.73 -6.25 19.71
CA ILE A 132 -13.84 -5.31 19.91
C ILE A 132 -15.18 -6.04 20.07
N SER A 133 -15.37 -7.17 19.37
CA SER A 133 -16.56 -8.03 19.50
C SER A 133 -16.82 -8.52 20.94
N GLN A 134 -15.76 -8.77 21.72
CA GLN A 134 -15.86 -9.23 23.11
C GLN A 134 -16.34 -8.12 24.06
N LEU A 135 -16.14 -6.85 23.68
CA LEU A 135 -16.63 -5.70 24.42
C LEU A 135 -18.12 -5.46 24.18
N THR A 136 -18.57 -5.64 22.93
CA THR A 136 -19.98 -5.56 22.56
C THR A 136 -20.78 -6.76 23.06
N GLY A 137 -20.21 -7.97 23.01
CA GLY A 137 -20.82 -9.21 23.51
C GLY A 137 -21.04 -9.27 25.03
N GLY A 138 -20.38 -8.38 25.80
CA GLY A 138 -20.56 -8.29 27.26
C GLY A 138 -19.78 -9.32 28.06
N GLU A 139 -18.73 -9.90 27.47
CA GLU A 139 -17.82 -10.83 28.13
C GLU A 139 -16.99 -10.16 29.24
N HIS A 140 -16.88 -8.83 29.18
CA HIS A 140 -16.15 -8.02 30.16
C HIS A 140 -17.09 -7.17 31.03
N PRO A 141 -16.88 -7.14 32.37
CA PRO A 141 -17.69 -6.34 33.27
C PRO A 141 -17.43 -4.83 33.11
N ASP A 142 -18.41 -4.01 33.53
CA ASP A 142 -18.29 -2.54 33.56
C ASP A 142 -17.06 -2.11 34.36
N GLY A 143 -16.33 -1.13 33.82
CA GLY A 143 -15.16 -0.57 34.46
C GLY A 143 -13.86 -1.36 34.27
N THR A 144 -13.87 -2.47 33.52
CA THR A 144 -12.66 -3.22 33.17
C THR A 144 -11.74 -2.39 32.27
N VAL A 145 -10.43 -2.44 32.51
CA VAL A 145 -9.44 -1.79 31.63
C VAL A 145 -9.01 -2.80 30.57
N VAL A 146 -9.22 -2.45 29.32
CA VAL A 146 -8.90 -3.29 28.16
C VAL A 146 -8.03 -2.52 27.17
N THR A 147 -7.32 -3.25 26.32
CA THR A 147 -6.53 -2.68 25.22
C THR A 147 -7.01 -3.27 23.92
N VAL A 148 -7.54 -2.42 23.04
CA VAL A 148 -8.03 -2.80 21.71
C VAL A 148 -7.14 -2.20 20.63
N GLY A 149 -6.97 -2.91 19.52
CA GLY A 149 -6.24 -2.43 18.36
C GLY A 149 -7.20 -2.29 17.19
N GLY A 150 -7.12 -1.21 16.44
CA GLY A 150 -7.98 -1.00 15.29
C GLY A 150 -7.61 0.21 14.44
N VAL A 151 -8.43 0.49 13.44
CA VAL A 151 -8.35 1.68 12.59
C VAL A 151 -9.35 2.70 13.09
N VAL A 152 -8.95 3.96 13.12
CA VAL A 152 -9.88 5.07 13.40
C VAL A 152 -10.74 5.35 12.17
N SER A 153 -12.03 5.02 12.22
CA SER A 153 -12.96 5.24 11.10
C SER A 153 -13.64 6.62 11.13
N GLY A 154 -13.60 7.33 12.25
CA GLY A 154 -14.13 8.69 12.35
C GLY A 154 -13.76 9.40 13.64
N VAL A 155 -13.59 10.73 13.58
CA VAL A 155 -13.22 11.56 14.75
C VAL A 155 -14.15 12.76 14.89
N ARG A 156 -14.83 12.89 16.03
CA ARG A 156 -15.67 14.05 16.39
C ARG A 156 -15.03 14.84 17.53
N ARG A 157 -14.48 16.01 17.20
CA ARG A 157 -13.90 16.94 18.18
C ARG A 157 -14.98 17.86 18.73
N ARG A 158 -14.98 18.08 20.04
CA ARG A 158 -15.94 18.93 20.77
C ARG A 158 -15.23 19.74 21.85
N THR A 159 -15.89 20.79 22.31
CA THR A 159 -15.40 21.62 23.41
C THR A 159 -16.39 21.53 24.57
N THR A 160 -15.89 21.36 25.79
CA THR A 160 -16.74 21.39 26.99
C THR A 160 -17.20 22.82 27.27
N ARG A 161 -18.21 22.97 28.15
CA ARG A 161 -18.65 24.30 28.63
C ARG A 161 -17.53 25.13 29.27
N GLN A 162 -16.47 24.48 29.74
CA GLN A 162 -15.29 25.11 30.34
C GLN A 162 -14.19 25.44 29.30
N GLY A 163 -14.48 25.33 27.99
CA GLY A 163 -13.53 25.65 26.93
C GLY A 163 -12.47 24.56 26.67
N ARG A 164 -12.55 23.40 27.32
CA ARG A 164 -11.56 22.31 27.15
C ARG A 164 -11.96 21.39 25.99
N ALA A 165 -11.04 21.16 25.06
CA ALA A 165 -11.27 20.27 23.92
C ALA A 165 -11.27 18.79 24.35
N TRP A 166 -12.21 18.02 23.83
CA TRP A 166 -12.31 16.57 23.96
C TRP A 166 -12.74 15.98 22.61
N ALA A 167 -12.61 14.67 22.43
CA ALA A 167 -13.05 14.02 21.20
C ALA A 167 -13.71 12.68 21.47
N THR A 168 -14.60 12.27 20.59
CA THR A 168 -14.96 10.87 20.41
C THR A 168 -14.39 10.38 19.09
N ALA A 169 -13.89 9.16 19.05
CA ALA A 169 -13.49 8.52 17.81
C ALA A 169 -14.05 7.10 17.74
N THR A 170 -14.41 6.65 16.56
CA THR A 170 -14.81 5.26 16.33
C THR A 170 -13.57 4.48 15.95
N VAL A 171 -13.30 3.40 16.69
CA VAL A 171 -12.21 2.46 16.38
C VAL A 171 -12.85 1.16 15.92
N GLU A 172 -12.33 0.62 14.82
CA GLU A 172 -12.84 -0.58 14.17
C GLU A 172 -11.74 -1.60 13.96
N ASP A 173 -12.05 -2.86 14.23
CA ASP A 173 -11.23 -4.02 13.92
C ASP A 173 -12.00 -4.99 13.00
N LEU A 174 -11.41 -6.16 12.70
CA LEU A 174 -12.06 -7.16 11.86
C LEU A 174 -13.34 -7.78 12.49
N SER A 175 -13.56 -7.56 13.79
CA SER A 175 -14.62 -8.16 14.59
C SER A 175 -15.77 -7.20 14.88
N GLY A 176 -15.53 -5.88 14.82
CA GLY A 176 -16.55 -4.85 15.02
C GLY A 176 -15.97 -3.46 15.29
N SER A 177 -16.83 -2.55 15.75
CA SER A 177 -16.46 -1.18 16.09
C SER A 177 -16.90 -0.77 17.50
N VAL A 178 -16.14 0.15 18.11
CA VAL A 178 -16.41 0.70 19.44
C VAL A 178 -16.16 2.20 19.47
N GLU A 179 -17.01 2.93 20.20
CA GLU A 179 -16.80 4.36 20.43
C GLU A 179 -15.77 4.58 21.55
N CYS A 180 -14.70 5.28 21.22
CA CYS A 180 -13.64 5.68 22.14
C CYS A 180 -13.80 7.15 22.52
N VAL A 181 -13.87 7.43 23.82
CA VAL A 181 -14.03 8.78 24.39
C VAL A 181 -12.69 9.27 24.93
N PHE A 182 -12.18 10.35 24.35
CA PHE A 182 -10.93 10.99 24.74
C PHE A 182 -11.24 12.21 25.61
N LEU A 183 -11.11 12.04 26.92
CA LEU A 183 -11.25 13.14 27.88
C LEU A 183 -10.20 14.23 27.63
N PRO A 184 -10.44 15.49 28.06
CA PRO A 184 -9.55 16.60 27.73
C PRO A 184 -8.07 16.41 28.06
N ALA A 185 -7.76 15.71 29.16
CA ALA A 185 -6.39 15.42 29.55
C ALA A 185 -5.67 14.52 28.52
N VAL A 186 -6.35 13.48 28.04
CA VAL A 186 -5.82 12.52 27.07
C VAL A 186 -5.83 13.13 25.67
N HIS A 187 -6.93 13.77 25.27
CA HIS A 187 -7.07 14.40 23.95
C HIS A 187 -5.95 15.40 23.68
N ARG A 188 -5.51 16.18 24.67
CA ARG A 188 -4.39 17.12 24.51
C ARG A 188 -3.06 16.43 24.15
N LEU A 189 -2.85 15.20 24.63
CA LEU A 189 -1.61 14.44 24.38
C LEU A 189 -1.64 13.70 23.03
N VAL A 190 -2.83 13.29 22.59
CA VAL A 190 -2.99 12.38 21.44
C VAL A 190 -3.62 13.05 20.22
N SER A 191 -4.01 14.33 20.29
CA SER A 191 -4.72 15.06 19.23
C SER A 191 -4.01 15.00 17.86
N ALA A 192 -2.68 15.06 17.85
CA ALA A 192 -1.88 14.96 16.63
C ALA A 192 -1.83 13.55 16.03
N ARG A 193 -2.09 12.51 16.84
CA ARG A 193 -2.11 11.10 16.43
C ARG A 193 -3.52 10.59 16.13
N LEU A 194 -4.55 11.33 16.56
CA LEU A 194 -5.94 11.00 16.36
C LEU A 194 -6.41 11.52 14.99
N ALA A 195 -6.14 10.74 13.95
CA ALA A 195 -6.55 10.98 12.57
C ALA A 195 -7.40 9.81 12.06
N GLU A 196 -8.26 10.07 11.08
CA GLU A 196 -8.95 9.01 10.35
C GLU A 196 -7.92 8.13 9.60
N ASP A 197 -8.26 6.86 9.42
CA ASP A 197 -7.40 5.80 8.85
C ASP A 197 -6.13 5.48 9.66
N ALA A 198 -5.89 6.15 10.79
CA ALA A 198 -4.78 5.83 11.66
C ALA A 198 -5.01 4.47 12.34
N VAL A 199 -4.04 3.56 12.21
CA VAL A 199 -4.00 2.34 13.00
C VAL A 199 -3.50 2.69 14.41
N VAL A 200 -4.26 2.28 15.41
CA VAL A 200 -4.03 2.66 16.80
C VAL A 200 -4.24 1.47 17.75
N LEU A 201 -3.48 1.47 18.83
CA LEU A 201 -3.74 0.69 20.04
C LEU A 201 -4.30 1.64 21.08
N VAL A 202 -5.51 1.35 21.55
CA VAL A 202 -6.26 2.17 22.49
C VAL A 202 -6.46 1.39 23.76
N ARG A 203 -5.92 1.93 24.87
CA ARG A 203 -6.14 1.39 26.21
C ARG A 203 -7.10 2.28 26.96
N GLY A 204 -8.14 1.69 27.52
CA GLY A 204 -9.18 2.46 28.19
C GLY A 204 -10.07 1.61 29.07
N ARG A 205 -10.89 2.31 29.83
CA ARG A 205 -11.87 1.72 30.73
C ARG A 205 -13.19 1.52 29.99
N LEU A 206 -13.71 0.29 30.01
CA LEU A 206 -15.02 -0.03 29.46
C LEU A 206 -16.12 0.64 30.30
N ASP A 207 -17.00 1.38 29.64
CA ASP A 207 -18.19 2.01 30.22
C ASP A 207 -19.43 1.45 29.52
N ARG A 208 -20.31 0.80 30.28
CA ARG A 208 -21.56 0.19 29.78
C ARG A 208 -22.81 0.86 30.36
N ARG A 209 -22.69 2.04 30.98
CA ARG A 209 -23.79 2.68 31.73
C ARG A 209 -24.86 3.32 30.83
N GLU A 210 -24.49 3.82 29.66
CA GLU A 210 -25.36 4.58 28.75
C GLU A 210 -25.56 3.91 27.38
N GLY A 211 -26.06 2.68 27.38
CA GLY A 211 -26.46 1.98 26.15
C GLY A 211 -25.32 1.18 25.51
N ALA A 212 -24.92 1.55 24.29
CA ALA A 212 -23.82 0.88 23.59
C ALA A 212 -22.50 1.03 24.37
N PRO A 213 -21.68 -0.03 24.48
CA PRO A 213 -20.44 0.02 25.25
C PRO A 213 -19.48 1.03 24.64
N ARG A 214 -18.83 1.81 25.50
CA ARG A 214 -17.84 2.82 25.10
C ARG A 214 -16.54 2.58 25.85
N LEU A 215 -15.44 3.02 25.24
CA LEU A 215 -14.13 2.97 25.87
C LEU A 215 -13.73 4.38 26.32
N VAL A 216 -13.64 4.63 27.62
CA VAL A 216 -13.04 5.87 28.14
C VAL A 216 -11.53 5.71 28.06
N VAL A 217 -10.92 6.39 27.09
CA VAL A 217 -9.52 6.20 26.73
C VAL A 217 -8.60 6.79 27.79
N THR A 218 -7.62 6.01 28.20
CA THR A 218 -6.54 6.44 29.09
C THR A 218 -5.25 6.69 28.29
N GLU A 219 -5.00 5.88 27.26
CA GLU A 219 -3.77 5.91 26.46
C GLU A 219 -4.05 5.53 25.00
N LEU A 220 -3.37 6.21 24.07
CA LEU A 220 -3.37 5.87 22.64
C LEU A 220 -1.93 5.78 22.15
N THR A 221 -1.61 4.66 21.53
CA THR A 221 -0.31 4.38 20.93
C THR A 221 -0.52 4.06 19.46
N VAL A 222 0.27 4.70 18.59
CA VAL A 222 0.37 4.28 17.19
C VAL A 222 1.40 3.16 17.17
N PRO A 223 1.03 1.90 16.88
CA PRO A 223 2.02 0.85 16.72
C PRO A 223 2.99 1.24 15.61
N ASP A 224 4.27 0.98 15.81
CA ASP A 224 5.23 1.05 14.73
C ASP A 224 4.92 -0.11 13.78
N LEU A 225 4.26 0.23 12.67
CA LEU A 225 3.82 -0.71 11.65
C LEU A 225 4.89 -0.93 10.58
N THR A 226 6.18 -0.75 10.88
CA THR A 226 7.24 -1.39 10.10
C THR A 226 7.21 -2.91 10.28
N VAL A 227 6.11 -3.51 9.88
CA VAL A 227 6.04 -4.89 9.43
C VAL A 227 6.41 -4.80 7.95
N PRO A 228 7.47 -5.50 7.46
CA PRO A 228 7.67 -5.61 6.03
C PRO A 228 6.39 -6.22 5.47
N ASP A 229 5.67 -5.44 4.68
CA ASP A 229 4.47 -5.90 3.99
C ASP A 229 4.85 -7.19 3.26
N PRO A 230 4.27 -8.36 3.61
CA PRO A 230 4.57 -9.60 2.90
C PRO A 230 4.07 -9.54 1.44
N ALA A 231 3.25 -8.55 1.08
CA ALA A 231 2.89 -8.22 -0.30
C ALA A 231 3.80 -7.16 -0.95
N ALA A 232 4.71 -6.52 -0.20
CA ALA A 232 5.81 -5.71 -0.77
C ALA A 232 7.10 -6.52 -0.97
N ALA A 233 7.12 -7.80 -0.57
CA ALA A 233 8.07 -8.78 -1.05
C ALA A 233 7.61 -9.34 -2.40
N ASP A 234 7.41 -8.47 -3.40
CA ASP A 234 7.36 -8.92 -4.79
C ASP A 234 8.79 -9.24 -5.23
N PRO A 235 9.12 -10.51 -5.55
CA PRO A 235 10.41 -10.86 -6.08
C PRO A 235 10.45 -10.45 -7.56
N GLY A 236 10.79 -9.18 -7.82
CA GLY A 236 11.22 -8.74 -9.15
C GLY A 236 10.32 -7.71 -9.80
N VAL A 237 10.48 -6.45 -9.37
CA VAL A 237 10.43 -5.34 -10.32
C VAL A 237 11.72 -4.56 -10.12
N ALA A 238 12.77 -5.05 -10.78
CA ALA A 238 13.86 -4.17 -11.16
C ALA A 238 13.25 -3.10 -12.06
N ASP A 239 13.38 -1.85 -11.66
CA ASP A 239 13.08 -0.68 -12.47
C ASP A 239 13.93 -0.79 -13.76
N PRO A 240 13.37 -1.03 -14.96
CA PRO A 240 14.14 -0.85 -16.17
C PRO A 240 14.11 0.65 -16.45
N GLY A 241 15.03 1.35 -15.80
CA GLY A 241 15.44 2.67 -16.25
C GLY A 241 15.76 2.59 -17.75
N VAL A 242 15.23 3.54 -18.48
CA VAL A 242 15.51 3.78 -19.90
C VAL A 242 17.03 3.78 -20.09
N ALA A 243 17.58 2.75 -20.75
CA ALA A 243 18.95 2.71 -21.20
C ALA A 243 18.95 2.50 -22.72
N ASP A 244 19.36 3.55 -23.43
CA ASP A 244 19.83 3.45 -24.82
C ASP A 244 20.95 2.39 -24.91
N PRO A 245 20.99 1.55 -25.95
CA PRO A 245 22.02 0.53 -26.07
C PRO A 245 23.29 1.15 -26.69
N GLY A 246 24.40 1.20 -25.94
CA GLY A 246 25.67 1.60 -26.55
C GLY A 246 26.86 1.72 -25.60
N VAL A 247 27.67 0.65 -25.56
CA VAL A 247 29.08 0.59 -25.12
C VAL A 247 29.33 0.65 -23.60
N ALA A 248 29.69 -0.51 -23.04
CA ALA A 248 30.11 -0.68 -21.66
C ALA A 248 31.58 -0.25 -21.48
N ASP A 249 31.83 0.62 -20.49
CA ASP A 249 33.11 0.77 -19.81
C ASP A 249 32.91 0.50 -18.30
N PRO A 250 33.73 -0.32 -17.62
CA PRO A 250 33.50 -0.73 -16.24
C PRO A 250 34.36 0.09 -15.27
N ALA A 251 33.92 1.30 -14.90
CA ALA A 251 34.52 2.03 -13.77
C ALA A 251 33.69 3.26 -13.35
N ALA A 252 32.58 3.07 -12.65
CA ALA A 252 32.00 4.10 -11.78
C ALA A 252 30.92 3.46 -10.88
N ALA A 253 31.26 3.17 -9.62
CA ALA A 253 30.24 2.97 -8.59
C ALA A 253 29.71 4.36 -8.21
N ASP A 254 28.39 4.56 -8.24
CA ASP A 254 27.77 5.82 -7.87
C ASP A 254 28.02 6.13 -6.37
N PRO A 255 28.52 7.32 -6.01
CA PRO A 255 28.98 7.65 -4.64
C PRO A 255 27.84 7.84 -3.61
N GLY A 256 26.66 7.27 -3.84
CA GLY A 256 25.49 7.39 -2.95
C GLY A 256 24.65 6.12 -2.83
N ALA A 257 25.01 5.03 -3.51
CA ALA A 257 24.22 3.81 -3.48
C ALA A 257 24.45 3.02 -2.17
N PRO A 258 23.39 2.58 -1.46
CA PRO A 258 23.54 1.93 -0.16
C PRO A 258 24.21 0.56 -0.29
N VAL A 259 25.19 0.29 0.58
CA VAL A 259 25.84 -1.02 0.66
C VAL A 259 24.84 -2.01 1.26
N THR A 260 24.48 -3.04 0.50
CA THR A 260 23.53 -4.06 0.92
C THR A 260 24.24 -5.37 1.25
N ILE A 261 24.02 -5.86 2.46
CA ILE A 261 24.62 -7.06 3.01
C ILE A 261 23.51 -8.09 3.27
N THR A 262 23.59 -9.26 2.65
CA THR A 262 22.58 -10.32 2.80
C THR A 262 23.09 -11.42 3.72
N ILE A 263 22.35 -11.73 4.79
CA ILE A 263 22.73 -12.74 5.78
C ILE A 263 21.51 -13.65 6.03
N PRO A 264 21.62 -14.97 5.88
CA PRO A 264 20.58 -15.89 6.33
C PRO A 264 20.34 -15.76 7.83
N SER A 265 19.08 -15.61 8.23
CA SER A 265 18.63 -15.53 9.63
C SER A 265 19.23 -16.62 10.54
N PRO A 266 19.32 -17.91 10.15
CA PRO A 266 19.92 -18.94 11.02
C PRO A 266 21.42 -18.76 11.25
N GLU A 267 22.12 -17.97 10.43
CA GLU A 267 23.55 -17.70 10.56
C GLU A 267 23.84 -16.43 11.39
N VAL A 268 22.81 -15.68 11.79
CA VAL A 268 22.94 -14.49 12.63
C VAL A 268 23.25 -14.89 14.06
N THR A 269 24.54 -14.97 14.38
CA THR A 269 25.03 -15.27 15.73
C THR A 269 25.64 -14.03 16.39
N PRO A 270 25.57 -13.90 17.72
CA PRO A 270 26.18 -12.75 18.42
C PRO A 270 27.67 -12.50 18.08
N PRO A 271 28.53 -13.54 17.90
CA PRO A 271 29.91 -13.34 17.44
C PRO A 271 30.02 -12.78 16.02
N LEU A 272 29.13 -13.20 15.10
CA LEU A 272 29.11 -12.68 13.74
C LEU A 272 28.70 -11.21 13.72
N VAL A 273 27.69 -10.83 14.51
CA VAL A 273 27.22 -9.45 14.64
C VAL A 273 28.31 -8.55 15.22
N ALA A 274 29.04 -9.02 16.24
CA ALA A 274 30.17 -8.27 16.81
C ALA A 274 31.27 -8.03 15.77
N ARG A 275 31.67 -9.08 15.03
CA ARG A 275 32.69 -8.98 13.96
C ARG A 275 32.24 -8.09 12.81
N LEU A 276 30.96 -8.15 12.42
CA LEU A 276 30.39 -7.27 11.41
C LEU A 276 30.42 -5.81 11.88
N GLY A 277 30.05 -5.56 13.14
CA GLY A 277 30.16 -4.23 13.75
C GLY A 277 31.59 -3.68 13.77
N ASP A 278 32.59 -4.52 14.03
CA ASP A 278 34.00 -4.14 13.99
C ASP A 278 34.47 -3.77 12.57
N VAL A 279 34.09 -4.55 11.55
CA VAL A 279 34.42 -4.29 10.14
C VAL A 279 33.78 -3.00 9.66
N LEU A 280 32.47 -2.82 9.89
CA LEU A 280 31.76 -1.58 9.56
C LEU A 280 32.28 -0.37 10.35
N GLY A 281 32.79 -0.60 11.56
CA GLY A 281 33.40 0.43 12.42
C GLY A 281 34.78 0.90 11.94
N ARG A 282 35.55 0.05 11.26
CA ARG A 282 36.88 0.39 10.71
C ARG A 282 36.79 1.20 9.42
N HIS A 283 35.75 0.97 8.62
CA HIS A 283 35.56 1.57 7.30
C HIS A 283 34.50 2.66 7.30
N ARG A 284 34.63 3.66 8.20
CA ARG A 284 33.63 4.74 8.32
C ARG A 284 33.58 5.63 7.08
N GLY A 285 32.37 5.97 6.63
CA GLY A 285 32.14 6.85 5.48
C GLY A 285 30.75 7.49 5.48
N ASN A 286 30.25 7.83 4.30
CA ASN A 286 28.97 8.53 4.11
C ASN A 286 27.85 7.64 3.53
N THR A 287 28.17 6.41 3.14
CA THR A 287 27.22 5.49 2.50
C THR A 287 26.39 4.74 3.55
N GLU A 288 25.09 4.60 3.30
CA GLU A 288 24.20 3.85 4.17
C GLU A 288 24.42 2.34 4.07
N VAL A 289 24.32 1.63 5.20
CA VAL A 289 24.40 0.16 5.24
C VAL A 289 23.01 -0.42 5.49
N ARG A 290 22.60 -1.35 4.62
CA ARG A 290 21.37 -2.14 4.76
C ARG A 290 21.73 -3.60 4.94
N VAL A 291 21.16 -4.24 5.96
CA VAL A 291 21.33 -5.68 6.20
C VAL A 291 20.04 -6.40 5.88
N ARG A 292 20.06 -7.26 4.87
CA ARG A 292 18.95 -8.13 4.46
C ARG A 292 19.09 -9.47 5.18
N LEU A 293 18.23 -9.73 6.14
CA LEU A 293 18.16 -10.99 6.87
C LEU A 293 17.19 -11.96 6.19
N GLU A 294 17.70 -13.04 5.62
CA GLU A 294 16.89 -14.04 4.90
C GLU A 294 16.50 -15.17 5.86
N GLY A 295 15.28 -15.12 6.39
CA GLY A 295 14.69 -16.23 7.15
C GLY A 295 13.98 -17.23 6.25
N GLU A 296 13.67 -18.42 6.80
CA GLU A 296 12.98 -19.48 6.07
C GLU A 296 11.57 -19.09 5.60
N ARG A 297 10.94 -18.10 6.24
CA ARG A 297 9.54 -17.67 5.97
C ARG A 297 9.39 -16.19 5.64
N SER A 298 10.44 -15.40 5.82
CA SER A 298 10.40 -13.95 5.57
C SER A 298 11.80 -13.38 5.43
N THR A 299 11.92 -12.30 4.67
CA THR A 299 13.16 -11.51 4.60
C THR A 299 12.97 -10.18 5.32
N THR A 300 13.85 -9.87 6.27
CA THR A 300 13.82 -8.61 7.04
C THR A 300 14.96 -7.71 6.60
N VAL A 301 14.68 -6.52 6.08
CA VAL A 301 15.71 -5.53 5.75
C VAL A 301 15.86 -4.54 6.89
N LEU A 302 17.05 -4.48 7.49
CA LEU A 302 17.41 -3.60 8.59
C LEU A 302 18.30 -2.47 8.07
N ARG A 303 17.93 -1.23 8.37
CA ARG A 303 18.80 -0.07 8.14
C ARG A 303 19.68 0.15 9.38
N LEU A 304 21.00 0.12 9.21
CA LEU A 304 21.92 0.34 10.31
C LEU A 304 22.22 1.83 10.48
N ASP A 305 21.34 2.54 11.19
CA ASP A 305 21.46 4.01 11.38
C ASP A 305 22.74 4.44 12.11
N ARG A 306 23.34 3.53 12.89
CA ARG A 306 24.58 3.79 13.63
C ARG A 306 25.85 3.54 12.81
N TYR A 307 25.74 2.94 11.62
CA TYR A 307 26.88 2.57 10.79
C TYR A 307 26.74 3.20 9.40
N ARG A 308 27.70 4.04 9.07
CA ARG A 308 27.90 4.62 7.73
C ARG A 308 29.30 4.26 7.27
N VAL A 309 29.41 3.76 6.04
CA VAL A 309 30.67 3.20 5.55
C VAL A 309 31.15 3.87 4.27
N SER A 310 32.43 3.72 3.97
CA SER A 310 33.01 4.07 2.67
C SER A 310 32.89 2.86 1.77
N ALA A 311 32.19 2.98 0.64
CA ALA A 311 32.03 1.89 -0.34
C ALA A 311 33.31 1.70 -1.18
N ASP A 312 34.43 1.36 -0.52
CA ASP A 312 35.72 1.10 -1.16
C ASP A 312 36.02 -0.40 -1.29
N PRO A 313 36.93 -0.79 -2.20
CA PRO A 313 37.29 -2.20 -2.39
C PRO A 313 37.82 -2.90 -1.13
N SER A 314 38.39 -2.16 -0.17
CA SER A 314 38.85 -2.73 1.10
C SER A 314 37.69 -3.15 2.01
N LEU A 315 36.62 -2.35 2.09
CA LEU A 315 35.39 -2.74 2.78
C LEU A 315 34.81 -4.01 2.15
N PHE A 316 34.69 -4.06 0.82
CA PHE A 316 34.13 -5.23 0.14
C PHE A 316 34.99 -6.47 0.41
N GLY A 317 36.31 -6.38 0.33
CA GLY A 317 37.21 -7.51 0.65
C GLY A 317 37.04 -8.04 2.08
N ASP A 318 36.92 -7.15 3.08
CA ASP A 318 36.72 -7.55 4.48
C ASP A 318 35.32 -8.16 4.72
N LEU A 319 34.29 -7.65 4.04
CA LEU A 319 32.93 -8.18 4.13
C LEU A 319 32.81 -9.54 3.43
N GLU A 320 33.44 -9.73 2.26
CA GLU A 320 33.49 -11.00 1.56
C GLU A 320 34.25 -12.06 2.35
N ALA A 321 35.34 -11.69 3.03
CA ALA A 321 36.07 -12.60 3.92
C ALA A 321 35.24 -13.03 5.14
N LEU A 322 34.30 -12.18 5.58
CA LEU A 322 33.43 -12.45 6.73
C LEU A 322 32.17 -13.24 6.35
N LEU A 323 31.55 -12.93 5.21
CA LEU A 323 30.20 -13.38 4.84
C LEU A 323 30.15 -14.20 3.54
N GLY A 324 31.21 -14.14 2.72
CA GLY A 324 31.28 -14.75 1.40
C GLY A 324 30.90 -13.77 0.26
N PRO A 325 31.43 -14.00 -0.96
CA PRO A 325 31.31 -13.06 -2.09
C PRO A 325 29.89 -12.91 -2.64
N SER A 326 29.02 -13.91 -2.43
CA SER A 326 27.63 -13.86 -2.90
C SER A 326 26.71 -13.01 -2.02
N ARG A 327 27.23 -12.48 -0.90
CA ARG A 327 26.43 -11.88 0.18
C ARG A 327 26.60 -10.37 0.32
N VAL A 328 27.42 -9.75 -0.52
CA VAL A 328 27.71 -8.32 -0.48
C VAL A 328 27.43 -7.73 -1.85
N ARG A 329 26.65 -6.65 -1.91
CA ARG A 329 26.40 -5.89 -3.15
C ARG A 329 26.51 -4.39 -2.90
N ALA A 330 27.24 -3.71 -3.78
CA ALA A 330 27.08 -2.28 -3.99
C ALA A 330 25.79 -2.05 -4.77
N GLY A 331 25.00 -1.06 -4.36
CA GLY A 331 23.84 -0.61 -5.13
C GLY A 331 24.23 0.18 -6.37
#